data_AF-A0A7K0FXG0-F1
#
_entry.id   AF-A0A7K0FXG0-F1
#
_cell.length_a   1.000
_cell.length_b   1.000
_cell.length_c   1.000
_cell.angle_alpha   90.00
_cell.angle_beta   90.00
_cell.angle_gamma   90.00
#
_symmetry.space_group_name_H-M   'P 1'
#
loop_
_entity.id
_entity.type
_entity.pdbx_description
1 polymer ?
#
loop_
_entity_poly.entity_id
_entity_poly.type
_entity_poly.pdbx_seq_one_letter_code
_entity_poly.pdbx_strand_id
1 'polypeptide(L)'
;MIEKKELLSENLKDFMDYSMDVLKSMDGTPEHTPEQQELVNEKIQNLKIYLGHLETSYNENTPQGNIGNATGEATVIPDIVL
;
A
#
# COMPACT_ATOMS: atom_id res chain seq x y z
N MET A 1 0.64 -19.53 -20.47
CA MET A 1 -0.54 -18.77 -20.03
C MET A 1 -0.09 -17.33 -19.90
N ILE A 2 -0.78 -16.37 -20.52
CA ILE A 2 -0.47 -14.95 -20.30
C ILE A 2 -1.10 -14.63 -18.95
N GLU A 3 -0.28 -14.44 -17.91
CA GLU A 3 -0.76 -13.92 -16.63
C GLU A 3 -1.45 -12.58 -16.92
N LYS A 4 -2.75 -12.52 -16.61
CA LYS A 4 -3.53 -11.31 -16.79
C LYS A 4 -3.07 -10.33 -15.70
N LYS A 5 -2.42 -9.25 -16.12
CA LYS A 5 -2.08 -8.15 -15.24
C LYS A 5 -3.34 -7.60 -14.57
N GLU A 6 -3.34 -7.52 -13.25
CA GLU A 6 -4.45 -6.97 -12.49
C GLU A 6 -4.64 -5.47 -12.78
N LEU A 7 -5.89 -5.03 -12.77
CA LEU A 7 -6.26 -3.63 -12.95
C LEU A 7 -5.84 -2.79 -11.73
N LEU A 8 -5.69 -1.48 -11.91
CA LEU A 8 -5.41 -0.55 -10.81
C LEU A 8 -6.41 -0.68 -9.66
N SER A 9 -7.70 -0.80 -9.97
CA SER A 9 -8.75 -0.97 -8.97
C SER A 9 -8.69 -2.31 -8.24
N GLU A 10 -8.19 -3.36 -8.90
CA GLU A 10 -7.99 -4.68 -8.28
C GLU A 10 -6.82 -4.60 -7.29
N ASN A 11 -5.70 -3.98 -7.68
CA ASN A 11 -4.56 -3.74 -6.78
C ASN A 11 -4.94 -2.91 -5.55
N LEU A 12 -5.77 -1.87 -5.72
CA LEU A 12 -6.25 -1.06 -4.60
C LEU A 12 -7.16 -1.87 -3.67
N LYS A 13 -8.06 -2.68 -4.24
CA LYS A 13 -8.95 -3.54 -3.46
C LYS A 13 -8.14 -4.54 -2.62
N ASP A 14 -7.15 -5.17 -3.20
CA ASP A 14 -6.32 -6.17 -2.51
C ASP A 14 -5.50 -5.54 -1.37
N PHE A 15 -4.95 -4.34 -1.60
CA PHE A 15 -4.32 -3.56 -0.55
C PHE A 15 -5.28 -3.25 0.61
N MET A 16 -6.50 -2.81 0.32
CA MET A 16 -7.49 -2.49 1.36
C MET A 16 -7.98 -3.74 2.11
N ASP A 17 -8.26 -4.83 1.40
CA ASP A 17 -8.71 -6.08 2.01
C ASP A 17 -7.64 -6.65 2.94
N TYR A 18 -6.38 -6.62 2.51
CA TYR A 18 -5.26 -7.06 3.33
C TYR A 18 -4.98 -6.12 4.50
N SER A 19 -5.14 -4.80 4.32
CA SER A 19 -5.04 -3.81 5.41
C SER A 19 -6.04 -4.11 6.53
N MET A 20 -7.25 -4.56 6.20
CA MET A 20 -8.25 -4.96 7.20
C MET A 20 -7.85 -6.23 7.96
N ASP A 21 -7.14 -7.15 7.32
CA ASP A 21 -6.59 -8.34 7.98
C ASP A 21 -5.44 -7.98 8.93
N VAL A 22 -4.54 -7.07 8.51
CA VAL A 22 -3.49 -6.53 9.40
C VAL A 22 -4.13 -5.82 10.60
N LEU A 23 -5.14 -4.97 10.38
CA LEU A 23 -5.87 -4.29 11.46
C LEU A 23 -6.42 -5.28 12.49
N LYS A 24 -7.09 -6.35 12.03
CA LYS A 24 -7.64 -7.40 12.92
C LYS A 24 -6.56 -8.13 13.72
N SER A 25 -5.35 -8.27 13.18
CA SER A 25 -4.23 -8.88 13.92
C SER A 25 -3.65 -7.98 15.02
N MET A 26 -3.94 -6.68 14.95
CA MET A 26 -3.50 -5.68 15.92
C MET A 26 -4.61 -5.31 16.92
N ASP A 27 -5.88 -5.57 16.59
CA ASP A 27 -7.03 -5.27 17.43
C ASP A 27 -7.20 -6.29 18.58
N GLY A 28 -7.61 -5.80 19.75
CA GLY A 28 -8.07 -6.64 20.87
C GLY A 28 -7.05 -7.10 21.92
N THR A 29 -5.74 -6.83 21.77
CA THR A 29 -4.73 -7.23 22.79
C THR A 29 -3.88 -6.05 23.26
N PRO A 30 -3.84 -5.73 24.57
CA PRO A 30 -3.00 -4.64 25.08
C PRO A 30 -1.50 -4.93 24.97
N GLU A 31 -1.12 -6.21 24.91
CA GLU A 31 0.25 -6.66 24.66
C GLU A 31 0.23 -7.89 23.74
N HIS A 32 1.10 -7.93 22.74
CA HIS A 32 1.33 -9.10 21.89
C HIS A 32 2.40 -10.01 22.50
N THR A 33 2.20 -11.33 22.49
CA THR A 33 3.29 -12.30 22.75
C THR A 33 4.37 -12.22 21.66
N PRO A 34 5.59 -12.72 21.90
CA PRO A 34 6.65 -12.71 20.87
C PRO A 34 6.23 -13.32 19.53
N GLU A 35 5.44 -14.40 19.55
CA GLU A 35 4.94 -15.06 18.35
C GLU A 35 3.89 -14.21 17.62
N GLN A 36 3.03 -13.51 18.36
CA GLN A 36 2.06 -12.57 17.80
C GLN A 36 2.76 -11.36 17.18
N GLN A 37 3.83 -10.86 17.82
CA GLN A 37 4.65 -9.78 17.27
C GLN A 37 5.30 -10.20 15.94
N GLU A 38 5.84 -11.41 15.87
CA GLU A 38 6.41 -11.96 14.63
C GLU A 38 5.36 -12.03 13.51
N LEU A 39 4.17 -12.54 13.82
CA LEU A 39 3.05 -12.62 12.87
C LEU A 39 2.60 -11.24 12.38
N VAL A 40 2.44 -10.26 13.28
CA VAL A 40 2.07 -8.89 12.91
C VAL A 40 3.16 -8.25 12.05
N ASN A 41 4.43 -8.48 12.37
CA ASN A 41 5.55 -7.99 11.57
C ASN A 41 5.55 -8.59 10.17
N GLU A 42 5.33 -9.90 10.03
CA GLU A 42 5.18 -10.57 8.74
C GLU A 42 4.01 -9.97 7.94
N LYS A 43 2.85 -9.80 8.59
CA LYS A 43 1.69 -9.16 7.98
C LYS A 43 2.00 -7.75 7.48
N ILE A 44 2.72 -6.94 8.26
CA ILE A 44 3.15 -5.60 7.84
C ILE A 44 4.10 -5.66 6.64
N GLN A 45 5.04 -6.63 6.58
CA GLN A 45 5.91 -6.78 5.41
C GLN A 45 5.11 -7.13 4.15
N ASN A 46 4.15 -8.04 4.26
CA ASN A 46 3.27 -8.38 3.13
C ASN A 46 2.41 -7.18 2.71
N LEU A 47 1.92 -6.36 3.65
CA LEU A 47 1.16 -5.16 3.32
C LEU A 47 1.98 -4.16 2.48
N LYS A 48 3.29 -4.05 2.74
CA LYS A 48 4.20 -3.23 1.92
C LYS A 48 4.35 -3.76 0.49
N ILE A 49 4.27 -5.07 0.30
CA ILE A 49 4.29 -5.68 -1.05
C ILE A 49 3.03 -5.26 -1.82
N TYR A 50 1.85 -5.35 -1.20
CA TYR A 50 0.60 -4.89 -1.82
C TYR A 50 0.61 -3.38 -2.14
N LEU A 51 1.20 -2.56 -1.26
CA LEU A 51 1.42 -1.14 -1.56
C LEU A 51 2.32 -0.95 -2.79
N GLY A 52 3.43 -1.69 -2.89
CA GLY A 52 4.33 -1.63 -4.04
C GLY A 52 3.66 -2.05 -5.35
N HIS A 53 2.75 -3.04 -5.31
CA HIS A 53 1.95 -3.42 -6.47
C HIS A 53 1.00 -2.28 -6.88
N LEU A 54 0.31 -1.67 -5.92
CA LEU A 54 -0.56 -0.51 -6.17
C LEU A 54 0.21 0.68 -6.76
N GLU A 55 1.34 1.04 -6.18
CA GLU A 55 2.19 2.14 -6.68
C GLU A 55 2.69 1.87 -8.09
N THR A 56 3.16 0.65 -8.35
CA THR A 56 3.60 0.23 -9.69
C THR A 56 2.45 0.32 -10.68
N SER A 57 1.30 -0.26 -10.34
CA SER A 57 0.09 -0.22 -11.18
C SER A 57 -0.37 1.21 -11.45
N TYR A 58 -0.32 2.09 -10.45
CA TYR A 58 -0.68 3.50 -10.62
C TYR A 58 0.29 4.22 -11.57
N ASN A 59 1.59 4.04 -11.40
CA ASN A 59 2.62 4.69 -12.22
C ASN A 59 2.59 4.23 -13.69
N GLU A 60 2.25 2.97 -13.94
CA GLU A 60 2.12 2.43 -15.30
C GLU A 60 0.84 2.91 -16.00
N ASN A 61 -0.23 3.17 -15.24
CA ASN A 61 -1.51 3.67 -15.78
C ASN A 61 -1.58 5.20 -15.80
N THR A 62 -0.62 5.89 -15.20
CA THR A 62 -0.51 7.35 -15.26
C THR A 62 0.38 7.73 -16.43
N PRO A 63 -0.09 8.53 -17.39
CA PRO A 63 0.78 9.06 -18.43
C PRO A 63 1.89 9.88 -17.75
N GLN A 64 3.14 9.41 -17.82
CA GLN A 64 4.27 10.28 -17.56
C GLN A 64 4.28 11.30 -18.69
N GLY A 65 3.56 12.41 -18.49
CA GLY A 65 3.68 13.57 -19.36
C GLY A 65 5.16 13.88 -19.47
N ASN A 66 5.67 14.00 -20.70
CA ASN A 66 7.03 14.45 -20.99
C ASN A 66 7.38 15.58 -20.00
N ILE A 67 8.23 15.29 -19.01
CA ILE A 67 8.79 16.33 -18.14
C ILE A 67 9.88 17.02 -18.95
N GLY A 68 9.45 17.78 -19.95
CA GLY A 68 10.20 18.91 -20.46
C GLY A 68 9.95 20.08 -19.53
N ASN A 69 10.86 20.29 -18.57
CA ASN A 69 10.99 21.48 -17.73
C ASN A 69 9.74 21.91 -16.94
N ALA A 70 9.57 21.38 -15.72
CA ALA A 70 8.92 22.13 -14.65
C ALA A 70 9.71 21.91 -13.37
N THR A 71 10.58 22.88 -13.08
CA THR A 71 11.32 23.03 -11.83
C THR A 71 10.32 23.09 -10.68
N GLY A 72 10.46 22.15 -9.73
CA GLY A 72 10.21 22.30 -8.30
C GLY A 72 8.85 22.85 -7.85
N GLU A 73 7.98 21.96 -7.41
CA GLU A 73 7.12 22.20 -6.23
C GLU A 73 6.83 20.84 -5.60
N ALA A 74 7.40 20.61 -4.41
CA ALA A 74 7.03 19.47 -3.59
C ALA A 74 5.57 19.65 -3.18
N THR A 75 4.71 18.71 -3.54
CA THR A 75 3.32 18.68 -3.10
C THR A 75 3.30 18.58 -1.57
N VAL A 76 3.08 19.70 -0.89
CA VAL A 76 2.83 19.74 0.54
C VAL A 76 1.50 19.04 0.78
N ILE A 77 1.53 17.84 1.34
CA ILE A 77 0.33 17.19 1.86
C ILE A 77 -0.08 18.00 3.10
N PRO A 78 -1.23 18.68 3.11
CA PRO A 78 -1.66 19.37 4.32
C PRO A 78 -1.93 18.34 5.42
N ASP A 79 -1.41 18.60 6.61
CA ASP A 79 -1.65 17.78 7.81
C ASP A 79 -3.14 17.48 7.93
N ILE A 80 -3.49 16.20 7.87
CA ILE A 80 -4.85 15.74 8.20
C ILE A 80 -5.02 15.97 9.70
N VAL A 81 -5.78 17.00 10.05
CA VAL A 81 -6.22 17.24 11.43
C VAL A 81 -7.21 16.14 11.79
N LEU A 82 -6.82 15.26 12.71
CA LEU A 82 -7.69 14.31 13.41
C LEU A 82 -8.53 15.03 14.47
#